data_AF-A0A1E2RXE9-F1
#
_entry.id   AF-A0A1E2RXE9-F1
#
_cell.length_a   1.000
_cell.length_b   1.000
_cell.length_c   1.000
_cell.angle_alpha   90.00
_cell.angle_beta   90.00
_cell.angle_gamma   90.00
#
_symmetry.space_group_name_H-M   'P 1'
#
loop_
_entity.id
_entity.type
_entity.pdbx_description
1 polymer ?
#
loop_
_entity_poly.entity_id
_entity_poly.type
_entity_poly.pdbx_seq_one_letter_code
_entity_poly.pdbx_strand_id
1 'polypeptide(L)'
;MGVTPEEFYDERKVAIVPMGFCFPGQDAKGGDLPPRRECAGLWHERVFDALPQLELILVVGSYAQNWHLKDAAGKTLQETMLAWREHLDRGEGRRRYLPLPHPSWRNNAWLKRNLWFEEELLPVLRQEVRALL
;
A
#
# COMPACT_ATOMS: atom_id res chain seq x y z
N MET A 1 -11.03 -2.02 -2.86
CA MET A 1 -10.59 -2.75 -4.07
C MET A 1 -11.73 -3.07 -5.02
N GLY A 2 -12.91 -3.48 -4.56
CA GLY A 2 -14.01 -3.83 -5.48
C GLY A 2 -13.77 -5.18 -6.16
N VAL A 3 -13.31 -6.15 -5.37
CA VAL A 3 -12.96 -7.52 -5.78
C VAL A 3 -13.73 -8.50 -4.91
N THR A 4 -13.97 -9.71 -5.42
CA THR A 4 -14.55 -10.79 -4.61
C THR A 4 -13.48 -11.43 -3.72
N PRO A 5 -13.86 -12.18 -2.67
CA PRO A 5 -12.91 -12.98 -1.89
C PRO A 5 -12.10 -13.95 -2.75
N GLU A 6 -12.72 -14.60 -3.74
CA GLU A 6 -12.06 -15.54 -4.64
C GLU A 6 -10.99 -14.85 -5.48
N GLU A 7 -11.26 -13.65 -5.98
CA GLU A 7 -10.26 -12.84 -6.70
C GLU A 7 -9.13 -12.39 -5.78
N PHE A 8 -9.45 -12.01 -4.55
CA PHE A 8 -8.46 -11.53 -3.58
C PHE A 8 -7.50 -12.63 -3.11
N TYR A 9 -8.00 -13.86 -2.96
CA TYR A 9 -7.20 -15.01 -2.51
C TYR A 9 -6.62 -15.86 -3.65
N ASP A 10 -6.84 -15.50 -4.93
CA ASP A 10 -6.16 -16.14 -6.07
C ASP A 10 -4.72 -15.60 -6.19
N GLU A 11 -3.74 -16.45 -5.84
CA GLU A 11 -2.31 -16.13 -5.89
C GLU A 11 -1.78 -15.76 -7.29
N ARG A 12 -2.52 -16.09 -8.35
CA ARG A 12 -2.18 -15.69 -9.72
C ARG A 12 -2.60 -14.26 -10.03
N LYS A 13 -3.47 -13.67 -9.20
CA LYS A 13 -4.06 -12.33 -9.37
C LYS A 13 -3.53 -11.31 -8.38
N VAL A 14 -3.38 -11.71 -7.11
CA VAL A 14 -3.01 -10.78 -6.02
C VAL A 14 -1.83 -11.32 -5.24
N ALA A 15 -0.79 -10.50 -5.09
CA ALA A 15 0.34 -10.74 -4.19
C ALA A 15 0.21 -9.89 -2.93
N ILE A 16 0.41 -10.49 -1.75
CA ILE A 16 0.41 -9.80 -0.46
C ILE A 16 1.85 -9.78 0.08
N VAL A 17 2.49 -8.61 0.03
CA VAL A 17 3.90 -8.44 0.44
C VAL A 17 3.96 -7.43 1.60
N PRO A 18 3.99 -7.89 2.88
CA PRO A 18 4.10 -6.99 4.01
C PRO A 18 5.51 -6.38 4.16
N MET A 19 5.60 -5.21 4.81
CA MET A 19 6.89 -4.59 5.14
C MET A 19 7.73 -5.40 6.13
N GLY A 20 7.10 -6.27 6.93
CA GLY A 20 7.76 -7.23 7.80
C GLY A 20 7.24 -8.64 7.53
N PHE A 21 8.13 -9.60 7.35
CA PHE A 21 7.77 -11.00 7.06
C PHE A 21 7.67 -11.88 8.31
N CYS A 22 7.74 -11.28 9.50
CA CYS A 22 7.56 -11.97 10.77
C CYS A 22 6.73 -11.09 11.72
N PHE A 23 6.04 -11.74 12.66
CA PHE A 23 5.37 -11.04 13.74
C PHE A 23 6.41 -10.29 14.59
N PRO A 24 6.31 -8.96 14.73
CA PRO A 24 7.35 -8.16 15.37
C PRO A 24 7.27 -8.19 16.91
N GLY A 25 6.26 -8.85 17.47
CA GLY A 25 5.91 -8.76 18.89
C GLY A 25 4.93 -7.62 19.16
N GLN A 26 4.53 -7.48 20.43
CA GLN A 26 3.60 -6.45 20.89
C GLN A 26 4.27 -5.52 21.91
N ASP A 27 3.83 -4.26 21.90
CA ASP A 27 4.15 -3.31 22.95
C ASP A 27 3.37 -3.64 24.25
N ALA A 28 3.69 -2.92 25.33
CA ALA A 28 3.03 -3.10 26.62
C ALA A 28 1.52 -2.80 26.61
N LYS A 29 0.98 -2.19 25.54
CA LYS A 29 -0.43 -1.86 25.36
C LYS A 29 -1.13 -2.83 24.40
N GLY A 30 -0.44 -3.89 23.96
CA GLY A 30 -0.96 -4.90 23.04
C GLY A 30 -1.01 -4.45 21.58
N GLY A 31 -0.35 -3.36 21.21
CA GLY A 31 -0.18 -2.95 19.82
C GLY A 31 1.01 -3.66 19.20
N ASP A 32 0.87 -4.12 17.96
CA ASP A 32 2.00 -4.71 17.24
C ASP A 32 3.13 -3.70 17.08
N LEU A 33 4.36 -4.15 17.32
CA LEU A 33 5.57 -3.37 17.11
C LEU A 33 5.75 -3.03 15.62
N PRO A 34 6.53 -2.01 15.27
CA PRO A 34 6.78 -1.69 13.86
C PRO A 34 7.51 -2.82 13.13
N PRO A 35 7.39 -2.90 11.79
CA PRO A 35 8.16 -3.85 11.00
C PRO A 35 9.66 -3.73 11.30
N ARG A 36 10.32 -4.88 11.43
CA ARG A 36 11.78 -4.97 11.58
C ARG A 36 12.47 -4.34 10.36
N ARG A 37 13.37 -3.38 10.61
CA ARG A 37 13.99 -2.54 9.56
C ARG A 37 14.82 -3.37 8.57
N GLU A 38 15.46 -4.42 9.06
CA GLU A 38 16.24 -5.36 8.25
C GLU A 38 15.39 -6.14 7.24
N CYS A 39 14.09 -6.33 7.48
CA CYS A 39 13.24 -7.11 6.57
C CYS A 39 13.18 -6.47 5.18
N ALA A 40 13.02 -5.15 5.12
CA ALA A 40 12.97 -4.43 3.86
C ALA A 40 14.29 -4.56 3.10
N GLY A 41 15.42 -4.29 3.76
CA GLY A 41 16.74 -4.34 3.13
C GLY A 41 17.19 -5.74 2.71
N LEU A 42 16.79 -6.80 3.43
CA LEU A 42 17.20 -8.16 3.12
C LEU A 42 16.37 -8.82 2.02
N TRP A 43 15.10 -8.44 1.89
CA TRP A 43 14.12 -9.27 1.18
C TRP A 43 13.28 -8.53 0.15
N HIS A 44 12.95 -7.24 0.34
CA HIS A 44 11.94 -6.60 -0.51
C HIS A 44 12.38 -6.51 -1.96
N GLU A 45 13.60 -6.07 -2.24
CA GLU A 45 14.13 -6.03 -3.62
C GLU A 45 14.05 -7.41 -4.28
N ARG A 46 14.50 -8.46 -3.57
CA ARG A 46 14.47 -9.85 -4.07
C ARG A 46 13.05 -10.35 -4.37
N VAL A 47 12.08 -9.99 -3.53
CA VAL A 47 10.67 -10.36 -3.73
C VAL A 47 10.12 -9.66 -4.98
N PHE A 48 10.36 -8.35 -5.12
CA PHE A 48 9.88 -7.60 -6.29
C PHE A 48 10.60 -7.98 -7.59
N ASP A 49 11.87 -8.37 -7.54
CA ASP A 49 12.60 -8.91 -8.69
C ASP A 49 12.03 -10.27 -9.14
N ALA A 50 11.57 -11.09 -8.20
CA ALA A 50 10.90 -12.36 -8.49
C ALA A 50 9.44 -12.19 -8.95
N LEU A 51 8.86 -10.99 -8.80
CA LEU A 51 7.50 -10.65 -9.22
C LEU A 51 7.53 -9.51 -10.25
N PRO A 52 8.19 -9.72 -11.41
CA PRO A 52 8.32 -8.69 -12.43
C PRO A 52 6.95 -8.25 -12.96
N GLN A 53 5.97 -9.15 -13.05
CA GLN A 53 4.65 -8.94 -13.64
C GLN A 53 3.74 -7.97 -12.87
N LEU A 54 4.10 -7.54 -11.66
CA LEU A 54 3.26 -6.62 -10.90
C LEU A 54 3.23 -5.23 -11.54
N GLU A 55 2.04 -4.75 -11.90
CA GLU A 55 1.82 -3.46 -12.56
C GLU A 55 1.22 -2.39 -11.64
N LEU A 56 0.45 -2.79 -10.62
CA LEU A 56 -0.11 -1.89 -9.63
C LEU A 56 0.27 -2.34 -8.23
N ILE A 57 0.95 -1.46 -7.49
CA ILE A 57 1.35 -1.68 -6.10
C ILE A 57 0.50 -0.78 -5.21
N LEU A 58 -0.33 -1.39 -4.37
CA LEU A 58 -1.10 -0.70 -3.35
C LEU A 58 -0.22 -0.51 -2.11
N VAL A 59 0.28 0.73 -1.89
CA VAL A 59 1.24 1.01 -0.80
C VAL A 59 0.50 1.47 0.45
N VAL A 60 0.19 0.50 1.32
CA VAL A 60 -0.71 0.67 2.47
C VAL A 60 0.07 1.08 3.73
N GLY A 61 -0.19 2.30 4.22
CA GLY A 61 0.41 2.84 5.44
C GLY A 61 1.81 3.41 5.25
N SER A 62 2.29 4.15 6.26
CA SER A 62 3.51 4.97 6.17
C SER A 62 4.79 4.16 5.93
N TYR A 63 4.92 2.97 6.52
CA TYR A 63 6.10 2.13 6.29
C TYR A 63 6.23 1.70 4.83
N ALA A 64 5.12 1.28 4.21
CA ALA A 64 5.11 0.89 2.80
C ALA A 64 5.30 2.11 1.88
N GLN A 65 4.60 3.21 2.16
CA GLN A 65 4.75 4.46 1.40
C GLN A 65 6.17 4.98 1.40
N ASN A 66 6.83 5.05 2.56
CA ASN A 66 8.20 5.54 2.66
C ASN A 66 9.19 4.64 1.91
N TRP A 67 9.01 3.32 1.94
CA TRP A 67 9.91 2.40 1.24
C TRP A 67 9.75 2.47 -0.28
N HIS A 68 8.51 2.41 -0.77
CA HIS A 68 8.24 2.39 -2.20
C HIS A 68 8.41 3.75 -2.88
N LEU A 69 7.99 4.84 -2.23
CA LEU A 69 7.97 6.18 -2.83
C LEU A 69 9.26 6.96 -2.56
N LYS A 70 10.10 6.52 -1.61
CA LYS A 70 11.41 7.11 -1.29
C LYS A 70 11.30 8.63 -1.08
N ASP A 71 12.15 9.41 -1.74
CA ASP A 71 12.19 10.88 -1.66
C ASP A 71 10.92 11.56 -2.14
N ALA A 72 10.07 10.82 -2.86
CA ALA A 72 8.80 11.34 -3.33
C ALA A 72 7.64 11.10 -2.35
N ALA A 73 7.85 10.40 -1.23
CA ALA A 73 6.88 10.39 -0.15
C ALA A 73 6.77 11.79 0.48
N GLY A 74 5.56 12.22 0.82
CA GLY A 74 5.34 13.43 1.60
C GLY A 74 5.89 13.31 3.02
N LYS A 75 6.02 14.43 3.74
CA LYS A 75 6.52 14.42 5.13
C LYS A 75 5.54 13.75 6.08
N THR A 76 4.27 13.69 5.70
CA THR A 76 3.22 13.03 6.45
C THR A 76 2.46 12.03 5.57
N LEU A 77 1.80 11.05 6.20
CA LEU A 77 0.88 10.13 5.53
C LEU A 77 -0.14 10.89 4.69
N GLN A 78 -0.68 12.00 5.21
CA GLN A 78 -1.70 12.78 4.52
C GLN A 78 -1.15 13.50 3.29
N GLU A 79 0.05 14.06 3.35
CA GLU A 79 0.69 14.69 2.19
C GLU A 79 0.91 13.68 1.06
N THR A 80 1.46 12.50 1.36
CA THR A 80 1.61 11.41 0.38
C THR A 80 0.28 10.99 -0.23
N MET A 81 -0.74 10.87 0.63
CA MET A 81 -2.08 10.46 0.23
C MET A 81 -2.79 11.50 -0.65
N LEU A 82 -2.57 12.80 -0.44
CA LEU A 82 -3.12 13.87 -1.27
C LEU A 82 -2.48 13.90 -2.67
N ALA A 83 -1.20 13.55 -2.76
CA ALA A 83 -0.44 13.45 -4.01
C ALA A 83 -0.64 12.10 -4.75
N TRP A 84 -1.71 11.36 -4.45
CA TRP A 84 -1.91 10.00 -5.00
C TRP A 84 -1.92 9.94 -6.53
N ARG A 85 -2.42 10.99 -7.21
CA ARG A 85 -2.41 11.10 -8.68
C ARG A 85 -0.99 11.15 -9.21
N GLU A 86 -0.16 12.01 -8.62
CA GLU A 86 1.26 12.14 -8.99
C GLU A 86 2.02 10.83 -8.76
N HIS A 87 1.72 10.10 -7.68
CA HIS A 87 2.33 8.80 -7.41
C HIS A 87 1.90 7.72 -8.39
N LEU A 88 0.63 7.72 -8.80
CA LEU A 88 0.10 6.80 -9.79
C LEU A 88 0.71 7.05 -11.18
N ASP A 89 0.78 8.32 -11.59
CA ASP A 89 1.30 8.74 -12.91
C ASP A 89 2.81 8.59 -13.04
N ARG A 90 3.57 8.89 -11.98
CA ARG A 90 5.04 8.80 -12.01
C ARG A 90 5.52 7.40 -12.34
N GLY A 91 4.94 6.40 -11.65
CA GLY A 91 5.35 5.00 -11.77
C GLY A 91 6.85 4.75 -11.58
N GLU A 92 7.27 3.51 -11.83
CA GLU A 92 8.66 3.10 -11.98
C GLU A 92 8.71 1.88 -12.91
N GLY A 93 9.18 2.08 -14.13
CA GLY A 93 9.05 1.06 -15.18
C GLY A 93 7.57 0.75 -15.45
N ARG A 94 7.17 -0.51 -15.26
CA ARG A 94 5.77 -0.94 -15.42
C ARG A 94 4.91 -0.74 -14.17
N ARG A 95 5.54 -0.47 -13.02
CA ARG A 95 4.88 -0.44 -11.72
C ARG A 95 4.30 0.95 -11.48
N ARG A 96 3.05 1.00 -11.09
CA ARG A 96 2.36 2.21 -10.64
C ARG A 96 2.04 2.06 -9.16
N TYR A 97 2.09 3.16 -8.43
CA TYR A 97 1.98 3.14 -6.98
C TYR A 97 0.77 3.93 -6.52
N LEU A 98 -0.13 3.29 -5.78
CA LEU A 98 -1.31 3.94 -5.24
C LEU A 98 -1.26 3.92 -3.70
N PRO A 99 -0.99 5.05 -3.05
CA PRO A 99 -0.94 5.11 -1.59
C PRO A 99 -2.33 4.94 -0.98
N LEU A 100 -2.39 4.17 0.10
CA LEU A 100 -3.61 3.95 0.87
C LEU A 100 -3.33 4.11 2.37
N PRO A 101 -4.31 4.59 3.16
CA PRO A 101 -4.21 4.52 4.61
C PRO A 101 -4.35 3.05 5.06
N HIS A 102 -3.86 2.74 6.26
CA HIS A 102 -4.08 1.41 6.83
C HIS A 102 -5.60 1.15 7.03
N PRO A 103 -6.15 -0.04 6.72
CA PRO A 103 -7.58 -0.33 6.86
C PRO A 103 -8.02 -0.58 8.31
N SER A 104 -7.44 0.13 9.29
CA SER A 104 -7.82 0.01 10.70
C SER A 104 -9.04 0.88 11.02
N TRP A 105 -9.91 0.39 11.91
CA TRP A 105 -11.02 1.17 12.48
C TRP A 105 -10.56 2.51 13.09
N ARG A 106 -9.30 2.60 13.52
CA ARG A 106 -8.69 3.84 14.03
C ARG A 106 -8.69 4.97 12.99
N ASN A 107 -8.77 4.63 11.69
CA ASN A 107 -8.81 5.61 10.60
C ASN A 107 -10.21 6.12 10.27
N ASN A 108 -11.28 5.66 10.93
CA ASN A 108 -12.65 6.10 10.64
C ASN A 108 -12.84 7.61 10.79
N ALA A 109 -12.25 8.22 11.83
CA ALA A 109 -12.31 9.67 12.03
C ALA A 109 -11.55 10.44 10.95
N TRP A 110 -10.44 9.87 10.46
CA TRP A 110 -9.67 10.45 9.37
C TRP A 110 -10.46 10.39 8.05
N LEU A 111 -11.09 9.25 7.74
CA LEU A 111 -11.92 9.07 6.54
C LEU A 111 -13.07 10.08 6.49
N LYS A 112 -13.78 10.28 7.61
CA LYS A 112 -14.85 11.28 7.71
C LYS A 112 -14.40 12.72 7.44
N ARG A 113 -13.12 13.03 7.68
CA ARG A 113 -12.53 14.36 7.43
C ARG A 113 -11.91 14.49 6.03
N ASN A 114 -11.78 13.39 5.30
CA ASN A 114 -11.08 13.29 4.02
C ASN A 114 -12.00 12.62 3.00
N LEU A 115 -13.14 13.26 2.70
CA LEU A 115 -14.16 12.71 1.80
C LEU A 115 -13.63 12.42 0.39
N TRP A 116 -12.63 13.19 -0.06
CA TRP A 116 -11.90 12.95 -1.30
C TRP A 116 -11.36 11.52 -1.43
N PHE A 117 -11.07 10.83 -0.31
CA PHE A 117 -10.64 9.43 -0.36
C PHE A 117 -11.73 8.54 -0.96
N GLU A 118 -12.96 8.70 -0.50
CA GLU A 118 -14.10 7.92 -0.96
C GLU A 118 -14.65 8.42 -2.30
N GLU A 119 -14.68 9.74 -2.49
CA GLU A 119 -15.28 10.38 -3.67
C GLU A 119 -14.36 10.37 -4.90
N GLU A 120 -13.04 10.40 -4.68
CA GLU A 120 -12.06 10.53 -5.78
C GLU A 120 -11.13 9.32 -5.88
N LEU A 121 -10.46 8.92 -4.78
CA LEU A 121 -9.44 7.88 -4.82
C LEU A 121 -10.05 6.48 -4.97
N LEU A 122 -11.08 6.13 -4.18
CA LEU A 122 -11.68 4.80 -4.20
C LEU A 122 -12.26 4.38 -5.57
N PRO A 123 -12.93 5.26 -6.34
CA PRO A 123 -13.36 4.93 -7.70
C PRO A 123 -12.19 4.57 -8.61
N VAL A 124 -11.10 5.36 -8.56
CA VAL A 124 -9.90 5.10 -9.37
C VAL A 124 -9.20 3.82 -8.93
N LEU A 125 -9.06 3.57 -7.62
CA LEU A 125 -8.55 2.29 -7.11
C LEU A 125 -9.31 1.10 -7.69
N ARG A 126 -10.66 1.17 -7.72
CA ARG A 126 -11.49 0.09 -8.25
C ARG A 126 -11.29 -0.09 -9.76
N GLN A 127 -11.21 1.01 -10.51
CA GLN A 127 -10.97 1.00 -11.95
C GLN A 127 -9.60 0.37 -12.27
N GLU A 128 -8.54 0.83 -11.61
CA GLU A 128 -7.18 0.35 -11.81
C GLU A 128 -7.02 -1.13 -11.47
N VAL A 129 -7.60 -1.57 -10.35
CA VAL A 129 -7.62 -2.99 -9.97
C VAL A 129 -8.39 -3.80 -11.00
N ARG A 130 -9.57 -3.33 -11.45
CA ARG A 130 -10.40 -4.08 -12.40
C ARG A 130 -9.77 -4.20 -13.78
N ALA A 131 -8.97 -3.22 -14.22
CA ALA A 131 -8.26 -3.28 -15.49
C ALA A 131 -7.17 -4.36 -15.54
N LEU A 132 -6.72 -4.86 -14.39
CA LEU A 132 -5.62 -5.84 -14.26
C LEU A 132 -6.08 -7.26 -13.89
N LEU A 133 -7.34 -7.45 -13.46
CA LEU A 133 -7.88 -8.73 -12.95
C LEU A 133 -8.66 -9.55 -13.98
#